data_AF-A0A959RZ32-F1
#
_entry.id   AF-A0A959RZ32-F1
#
_cell.length_a   1.000
_cell.length_b   1.000
_cell.length_c   1.000
_cell.angle_alpha   90.00
_cell.angle_beta   90.00
_cell.angle_gamma   90.00
#
_symmetry.space_group_name_H-M   'P 1'
#
loop_
_entity.id
_entity.type
_entity.pdbx_description
1 polymer ?
#
loop_
_entity_poly.entity_id
_entity_poly.type
_entity_poly.pdbx_seq_one_letter_code
_entity_poly.pdbx_strand_id
1 'polypeptide(L)'
;MEEVNYIKHLNAVFVQFSKDNRLNPTHISLYMALFQLWNNNRFKEVFYVNRDEVMQLSKVGSKSTYHRCIKELNHWSYIVYFPSHNPYKGSKIKLNNFGTSTGQALVHNRTKIETSTGQALVPIYKHIQTIENKNINKQKNLKNSDFNDSENNGKHNSSVPNMDHLKTTKNKNYNEPL
;
A
#
# COMPACT_ATOMS: atom_id res chain seq x y z
N MET A 1 11.77 19.85 14.41
CA MET A 1 11.32 18.87 13.39
C MET A 1 10.67 19.68 12.30
N GLU A 2 11.14 19.54 11.06
CA GLU A 2 10.45 20.14 9.92
C GLU A 2 9.02 19.60 9.85
N GLU A 3 8.06 20.50 9.68
CA GLU A 3 6.65 20.15 9.61
C GLU A 3 6.39 19.42 8.29
N VAL A 4 6.06 18.12 8.37
CA VAL A 4 5.70 17.34 7.18
C VAL A 4 4.35 17.83 6.66
N ASN A 5 4.36 18.43 5.47
CA ASN A 5 3.12 18.79 4.81
C ASN A 5 2.50 17.53 4.15
N TYR A 6 1.54 16.93 4.84
CA TYR A 6 0.82 15.71 4.43
C TYR A 6 0.31 15.78 2.98
N ILE A 7 -0.33 16.89 2.60
CA ILE A 7 -0.95 17.06 1.28
C ILE A 7 0.13 17.15 0.20
N LYS A 8 1.18 17.95 0.43
CA LYS A 8 2.30 18.07 -0.53
C LYS A 8 3.02 16.74 -0.72
N HIS A 9 3.27 16.00 0.37
CA HIS A 9 3.90 14.68 0.30
C HIS A 9 3.03 13.71 -0.51
N LEU A 10 1.73 13.64 -0.21
CA LEU A 10 0.80 12.75 -0.91
C LEU A 10 0.73 13.06 -2.41
N ASN A 11 0.63 14.34 -2.77
CA ASN A 11 0.63 14.77 -4.18
C ASN A 11 1.93 14.39 -4.90
N ALA A 12 3.08 14.58 -4.25
CA ALA A 12 4.37 14.21 -4.82
C ALA A 12 4.50 12.69 -5.02
N VAL A 13 4.01 11.90 -4.06
CA VAL A 13 3.94 10.44 -4.18
C VAL A 13 3.06 10.02 -5.34
N PHE A 14 1.89 10.64 -5.54
CA PHE A 14 1.02 10.30 -6.67
C PHE A 14 1.67 10.60 -8.02
N VAL A 15 2.41 11.71 -8.13
CA VAL A 15 3.22 12.00 -9.34
C VAL A 15 4.29 10.94 -9.56
N GLN A 16 4.88 10.39 -8.49
CA GLN A 16 5.85 9.31 -8.60
C GLN A 16 5.18 7.99 -8.98
N PHE A 17 3.99 7.69 -8.46
CA PHE A 17 3.21 6.51 -8.83
C PHE A 17 2.79 6.51 -10.29
N SER A 18 2.38 7.67 -10.83
CA SER A 18 1.96 7.76 -12.24
C SER A 18 3.11 7.58 -13.24
N LYS A 19 4.36 7.73 -12.78
CA LYS A 19 5.56 7.59 -13.62
C LYS A 19 6.18 6.19 -13.53
N ASP A 20 5.96 5.47 -12.45
CA ASP A 20 6.58 4.18 -12.19
C ASP A 20 5.66 3.02 -12.58
N ASN A 21 5.88 2.49 -13.78
CA ASN A 21 5.12 1.36 -14.32
C ASN A 21 5.39 0.02 -13.60
N ARG A 22 6.38 -0.05 -12.70
CA ARG A 22 6.68 -1.27 -11.92
C ARG A 22 5.71 -1.48 -10.77
N LEU A 23 5.03 -0.40 -10.34
CA LEU A 23 4.04 -0.47 -9.28
C LEU A 23 2.79 -1.20 -9.75
N ASN A 24 2.22 -1.99 -8.85
CA ASN A 24 0.94 -2.64 -9.05
C ASN A 24 -0.06 -2.05 -8.02
N PRO A 25 -1.37 -2.30 -8.16
CA PRO A 25 -2.35 -1.78 -7.22
C PRO A 25 -2.08 -2.18 -5.76
N THR A 26 -1.48 -3.36 -5.55
CA THR A 26 -1.10 -3.84 -4.22
C THR A 26 0.02 -2.99 -3.61
N HIS A 27 1.02 -2.58 -4.39
CA HIS A 27 2.06 -1.67 -3.95
C HIS A 27 1.50 -0.33 -3.51
N ILE A 28 0.60 0.24 -4.31
CA ILE A 28 -0.05 1.52 -4.02
C ILE A 28 -0.87 1.39 -2.72
N SER A 29 -1.70 0.36 -2.61
CA SER A 29 -2.52 0.13 -1.42
C SER A 29 -1.66 -0.08 -0.16
N LEU A 30 -0.57 -0.84 -0.27
CA LEU A 30 0.37 -1.07 0.82
C LEU A 30 1.07 0.22 1.24
N TYR A 31 1.54 1.03 0.29
CA TYR A 31 2.13 2.33 0.61
C TYR A 31 1.12 3.25 1.31
N MET A 32 -0.13 3.31 0.83
CA MET A 32 -1.17 4.14 1.43
C MET A 32 -1.48 3.73 2.87
N ALA A 33 -1.53 2.43 3.16
CA ALA A 33 -1.68 1.92 4.53
C ALA A 33 -0.50 2.36 5.43
N LEU A 34 0.73 2.26 4.93
CA LEU A 34 1.92 2.71 5.65
C LEU A 34 1.91 4.23 5.89
N PHE A 35 1.48 5.00 4.90
CA PHE A 35 1.37 6.45 4.99
C PHE A 35 0.29 6.88 6.01
N GLN A 36 -0.84 6.18 6.07
CA GLN A 36 -1.84 6.39 7.11
C GLN A 36 -1.29 6.09 8.51
N LEU A 37 -0.56 4.99 8.69
CA LEU A 37 0.09 4.66 9.96
C LEU A 37 1.15 5.70 10.34
N TRP A 38 1.89 6.25 9.37
CA TRP A 38 2.85 7.31 9.59
C TRP A 38 2.20 8.59 10.11
N ASN A 39 1.06 8.98 9.53
CA ASN A 39 0.24 10.08 10.01
C ASN A 39 -0.25 9.85 11.45
N ASN A 40 -0.75 8.65 11.76
CA ASN A 40 -1.17 8.28 13.11
C ASN A 40 -0.01 8.36 14.13
N ASN A 41 1.22 8.10 13.66
CA ASN A 41 2.44 8.22 14.45
C ASN A 41 3.04 9.64 14.48
N ARG A 42 2.29 10.67 14.06
CA ARG A 42 2.72 12.08 14.00
C ARG A 42 4.00 12.30 13.19
N PHE A 43 4.11 11.61 12.06
CA PHE A 43 5.20 11.77 11.09
C PHE A 43 6.61 11.53 11.64
N LYS A 44 6.74 10.62 12.62
CA LYS A 44 8.06 10.19 13.12
C LYS A 44 8.95 9.70 11.98
N GLU A 45 10.25 9.98 12.07
CA GLU A 45 11.22 9.54 11.06
C GLU A 45 11.19 8.02 10.85
N VAL A 46 11.06 7.26 11.94
CA VAL A 46 10.90 5.82 11.93
C VAL A 46 9.73 5.45 12.85
N PHE A 47 8.85 4.56 12.38
CA PHE A 47 7.72 4.07 13.15
C PHE A 47 7.62 2.54 13.10
N TYR A 48 6.98 1.96 14.11
CA TYR A 48 6.74 0.53 14.19
C TYR A 48 5.44 0.17 13.50
N VAL A 49 5.42 -1.00 12.86
CA VAL A 49 4.24 -1.56 12.21
C VAL A 49 4.04 -3.01 12.60
N ASN A 50 2.79 -3.38 12.88
CA ASN A 50 2.39 -4.77 12.97
C ASN A 50 2.03 -5.27 11.56
N ARG A 51 2.54 -6.45 11.18
CA ARG A 51 2.26 -7.04 9.86
C ARG A 51 0.76 -7.22 9.62
N ASP A 52 0.04 -7.76 10.60
CA ASP A 52 -1.36 -8.13 10.44
C ASP A 52 -2.25 -6.88 10.33
N GLU A 53 -1.91 -5.82 11.07
CA GLU A 53 -2.54 -4.50 10.93
C GLU A 53 -2.31 -3.91 9.52
N VAL A 54 -1.05 -3.89 9.05
CA VAL A 54 -0.74 -3.36 7.72
C VAL A 54 -1.46 -4.15 6.63
N MET A 55 -1.48 -5.48 6.73
CA MET A 55 -2.19 -6.34 5.78
C MET A 55 -3.70 -6.03 5.74
N GLN A 56 -4.34 -5.82 6.89
CA GLN A 56 -5.75 -5.46 6.96
C GLN A 56 -6.04 -4.08 6.37
N LEU A 57 -5.20 -3.09 6.66
CA LEU A 57 -5.32 -1.73 6.12
C LEU A 57 -5.10 -1.70 4.60
N SER A 58 -4.11 -2.44 4.10
CA SER A 58 -3.79 -2.52 2.68
C SER A 58 -4.63 -3.54 1.90
N LYS A 59 -5.61 -4.19 2.56
CA LYS A 59 -6.44 -5.25 1.95
C LYS A 59 -5.63 -6.38 1.30
N VAL A 60 -4.45 -6.68 1.85
CA VAL A 60 -3.60 -7.79 1.37
C VAL A 60 -3.96 -9.06 2.15
N GLY A 61 -4.52 -10.05 1.45
CA GLY A 61 -4.92 -11.32 2.08
C GLY A 61 -3.78 -12.33 2.26
N SER A 62 -2.67 -12.20 1.53
CA SER A 62 -1.58 -13.18 1.53
C SER A 62 -0.29 -12.65 2.12
N LYS A 63 0.32 -13.42 3.03
CA LYS A 63 1.64 -13.12 3.62
C LYS A 63 2.74 -13.07 2.55
N SER A 64 2.71 -13.96 1.56
CA SER A 64 3.71 -13.96 0.49
C SER A 64 3.64 -12.69 -0.34
N THR A 65 2.43 -12.25 -0.69
CA THR A 65 2.19 -10.98 -1.40
C THR A 65 2.68 -9.79 -0.59
N TYR A 66 2.35 -9.73 0.71
CA TYR A 66 2.84 -8.67 1.60
C TYR A 66 4.36 -8.60 1.60
N HIS A 67 5.03 -9.74 1.82
CA HIS A 67 6.49 -9.78 1.90
C HIS A 67 7.19 -9.45 0.58
N ARG A 68 6.60 -9.84 -0.56
CA ARG A 68 7.10 -9.43 -1.88
C ARG A 68 6.96 -7.93 -2.05
N CYS A 69 5.76 -7.39 -1.90
CA CYS A 69 5.47 -5.98 -2.16
C CYS A 69 6.21 -5.03 -1.22
N ILE A 70 6.39 -5.38 0.06
CA ILE A 70 7.14 -4.53 0.99
C ILE A 70 8.64 -4.49 0.68
N LYS A 71 9.20 -5.61 0.20
CA LYS A 71 10.60 -5.68 -0.24
C LYS A 71 10.79 -4.90 -1.55
N GLU A 72 9.84 -4.99 -2.46
CA GLU A 72 9.84 -4.22 -3.72
C GLU A 72 9.75 -2.71 -3.46
N LEU A 73 8.83 -2.26 -2.61
CA LEU A 73 8.74 -0.85 -2.18
C LEU A 73 10.03 -0.36 -1.51
N ASN A 74 10.69 -1.19 -0.72
CA ASN A 74 11.99 -0.88 -0.14
C ASN A 74 13.09 -0.79 -1.20
N HIS A 75 13.13 -1.74 -2.14
CA HIS A 75 14.09 -1.76 -3.22
C HIS A 75 13.98 -0.54 -4.13
N TRP A 76 12.76 -0.08 -4.40
CA TRP A 76 12.49 1.12 -5.20
C TRP A 76 12.56 2.43 -4.42
N SER A 77 13.02 2.39 -3.16
CA SER A 77 13.20 3.58 -2.32
C SER A 77 11.93 4.39 -2.11
N TYR A 78 10.75 3.75 -2.05
CA TYR A 78 9.54 4.38 -1.52
C TYR A 78 9.54 4.39 0.00
N ILE A 79 10.12 3.36 0.60
CA ILE A 79 10.28 3.19 2.04
C ILE A 79 11.67 2.65 2.36
N VAL A 80 12.06 2.72 3.62
CA VAL A 80 13.13 1.91 4.20
C VAL A 80 12.49 0.93 5.19
N TYR A 81 12.67 -0.36 4.93
CA TYR A 81 12.07 -1.45 5.69
C TYR A 81 13.12 -2.15 6.59
N PHE A 82 12.85 -2.17 7.89
CA PHE A 82 13.66 -2.84 8.88
C PHE A 82 12.88 -4.06 9.43
N PRO A 83 13.10 -5.27 8.89
CA PRO A 83 12.36 -6.45 9.31
C PRO A 83 12.64 -6.80 10.77
N SER A 84 11.62 -7.30 11.45
CA SER A 84 11.71 -7.85 12.80
C SER A 84 11.00 -9.20 12.83
N HIS A 85 11.57 -10.14 13.58
CA HIS A 85 10.96 -11.45 13.85
C HIS A 85 10.20 -11.45 15.19
N ASN A 86 10.22 -10.34 15.94
CA ASN A 86 9.57 -10.24 17.23
C ASN A 86 8.11 -9.75 17.06
N PRO A 87 7.10 -10.59 17.36
CA PRO A 87 5.69 -10.24 17.19
C PRO A 87 5.24 -9.07 18.10
N TYR A 88 5.90 -8.84 19.23
CA TYR A 88 5.56 -7.78 20.18
C TYR A 88 6.16 -6.42 19.82
N LYS A 89 7.25 -6.40 19.04
CA LYS A 89 7.90 -5.15 18.61
C LYS A 89 7.47 -4.72 17.21
N GLY A 90 7.09 -5.66 16.34
CA GLY A 90 6.79 -5.37 14.94
C GLY A 90 8.02 -4.95 14.14
N SER A 91 7.84 -4.75 12.83
CA SER A 91 8.89 -4.24 11.94
C SER A 91 8.95 -2.72 12.04
N LYS A 92 10.08 -2.11 11.69
CA LYS A 92 10.20 -0.64 11.60
C LYS A 92 10.18 -0.19 10.15
N ILE A 93 9.58 0.96 9.89
CA ILE A 93 9.50 1.59 8.57
C ILE A 93 9.85 3.06 8.67
N LYS A 94 10.53 3.56 7.65
CA LYS A 94 10.71 4.99 7.35
C LYS A 94 10.15 5.25 5.95
N LEU A 95 9.36 6.30 5.80
CA LEU A 95 8.89 6.76 4.49
C LEU A 95 9.91 7.72 3.89
N ASN A 96 10.23 7.54 2.61
CA ASN A 96 11.08 8.46 1.91
C ASN A 96 10.31 9.72 1.52
N ASN A 97 10.97 10.86 1.63
CA ASN A 97 10.35 12.16 1.43
C ASN A 97 10.38 12.55 -0.04
N PHE A 98 9.21 12.79 -0.62
CA PHE A 98 9.06 13.19 -2.02
C PHE A 98 8.63 14.66 -2.18
N GLY A 99 8.29 15.35 -1.08
CA GLY A 99 7.60 16.65 -1.11
C GLY A 99 8.34 17.80 -0.43
N THR A 100 9.40 17.56 0.35
CA THR A 100 10.14 18.64 1.03
C THR A 100 11.54 18.80 0.43
N SER A 101 11.62 19.46 -0.72
CA SER A 101 12.89 20.09 -1.07
C SER A 101 13.04 21.35 -0.22
N THR A 102 13.73 21.23 0.90
CA THR A 102 14.48 22.35 1.48
C THR A 102 15.87 21.82 1.77
N GLY A 103 16.65 21.66 0.70
CA GLY A 103 18.11 21.58 0.74
C GLY A 103 18.73 20.49 1.62
N GLN A 104 18.67 19.22 1.20
CA GLN A 104 19.81 18.30 1.28
C GLN A 104 19.49 16.99 0.56
N ALA A 105 20.10 16.82 -0.61
CA ALA A 105 20.13 15.54 -1.30
C ALA A 105 21.05 14.57 -0.53
N LEU A 106 20.50 13.82 0.44
CA LEU A 106 21.15 12.59 0.90
C LEU A 106 20.88 11.51 -0.15
N VAL A 107 21.69 11.56 -1.21
CA VAL A 107 21.83 10.49 -2.19
C VAL A 107 22.43 9.28 -1.46
N HIS A 108 21.58 8.43 -0.87
CA HIS A 108 21.98 7.08 -0.47
C HIS A 108 21.95 6.17 -1.70
N ASN A 109 22.81 6.46 -2.68
CA ASN A 109 23.25 5.46 -3.66
C ASN A 109 24.74 5.27 -3.45
N ARG A 110 25.08 4.30 -2.60
CA ARG A 110 26.44 3.80 -2.49
C ARG A 110 26.69 2.87 -3.68
N THR A 111 27.30 3.41 -4.73
CA THR A 111 28.13 2.62 -5.64
C THR A 111 29.42 3.41 -5.85
N LYS A 112 30.52 2.92 -5.27
CA LYS A 112 31.87 3.48 -5.43
C LYS A 112 32.30 3.31 -6.89
N ILE A 113 32.43 4.39 -7.67
CA ILE A 113 33.44 4.52 -8.74
C ILE A 113 33.83 6.01 -8.83
N GLU A 114 35.14 6.27 -8.78
CA GLU A 114 35.80 7.57 -8.75
C GLU A 114 35.97 8.22 -10.15
N THR A 115 35.93 9.56 -10.14
CA THR A 115 36.60 10.55 -11.02
C THR A 115 36.25 10.63 -12.51
N SER A 116 35.67 11.76 -12.94
CA SER A 116 36.33 12.72 -13.86
C SER A 116 35.45 13.95 -14.15
N THR A 117 36.13 15.08 -14.24
CA THR A 117 35.70 16.46 -14.45
C THR A 117 35.04 16.75 -15.82
N GLY A 118 33.98 17.56 -15.84
CA GLY A 118 33.45 18.19 -17.06
C GLY A 118 32.15 18.97 -16.80
N GLN A 119 32.11 20.24 -17.22
CA GLN A 119 31.10 21.24 -16.85
C GLN A 119 29.81 21.21 -17.71
N ALA A 120 28.73 21.73 -17.10
CA ALA A 120 27.57 22.50 -17.58
C ALA A 120 26.80 22.15 -18.88
N LEU A 121 25.47 21.99 -18.78
CA LEU A 121 24.43 22.71 -19.54
C LEU A 121 23.00 22.23 -19.14
N VAL A 122 22.10 23.20 -18.90
CA VAL A 122 20.64 23.11 -18.62
C VAL A 122 19.95 24.04 -19.65
N PRO A 123 18.61 24.07 -19.93
CA PRO A 123 17.47 23.18 -19.61
C PRO A 123 16.61 22.81 -20.85
N ILE A 124 15.72 21.80 -20.75
CA ILE A 124 14.38 21.89 -21.39
C ILE A 124 13.33 21.23 -20.49
N TYR A 125 12.64 22.02 -19.67
CA TYR A 125 11.38 21.58 -19.05
C TYR A 125 10.23 21.89 -20.01
N LYS A 126 9.61 20.86 -20.59
CA LYS A 126 8.32 20.99 -21.29
C LYS A 126 7.21 21.21 -20.26
N HIS A 127 6.63 22.41 -20.30
CA HIS A 127 5.42 22.79 -19.58
C HIS A 127 4.24 21.92 -20.05
N ILE A 128 3.76 20.99 -19.22
CA ILE A 128 2.48 20.30 -19.44
C ILE A 128 1.37 21.20 -18.88
N GLN A 129 0.54 21.75 -19.77
CA GLN A 129 -0.68 22.47 -19.40
C GLN A 129 -1.68 21.48 -18.80
N THR A 130 -2.14 21.74 -17.58
CA THR A 130 -3.17 20.91 -16.93
C THR A 130 -4.54 21.41 -17.38
N ILE A 131 -5.34 20.51 -17.95
CA ILE A 131 -6.75 20.75 -18.29
C ILE A 131 -7.56 20.74 -16.98
N GLU A 132 -8.19 21.86 -16.64
CA GLU A 132 -9.13 21.97 -15.52
C GLU A 132 -10.44 21.23 -15.83
N ASN A 133 -10.68 20.09 -15.18
CA ASN A 133 -12.01 19.49 -15.14
C ASN A 133 -12.73 19.92 -13.87
N LYS A 134 -13.53 20.98 -14.01
CA LYS A 134 -14.48 21.47 -13.01
C LYS A 134 -15.67 20.52 -12.95
N ASN A 135 -15.73 19.64 -11.95
CA ASN A 135 -16.97 18.96 -11.56
C ASN A 135 -17.07 18.86 -10.04
N ILE A 136 -17.54 19.95 -9.45
CA ILE A 136 -18.07 20.00 -8.09
C ILE A 136 -19.53 19.55 -8.19
N ASN A 137 -19.87 18.41 -7.59
CA ASN A 137 -21.07 18.18 -6.78
C ASN A 137 -21.30 16.68 -6.57
N LYS A 138 -21.02 16.18 -5.35
CA LYS A 138 -22.01 15.51 -4.48
C LYS A 138 -21.34 15.05 -3.18
N GLN A 139 -21.26 15.95 -2.20
CA GLN A 139 -21.20 15.53 -0.81
C GLN A 139 -22.54 14.85 -0.46
N LYS A 140 -22.48 13.59 -0.03
CA LYS A 140 -23.52 13.02 0.82
C LYS A 140 -22.86 12.17 1.92
N ASN A 141 -22.82 12.81 3.09
CA ASN A 141 -22.58 12.30 4.44
C ASN A 141 -22.62 10.78 4.60
N LEU A 142 -21.51 10.16 5.02
CA LEU A 142 -21.54 8.93 5.79
C LEU A 142 -21.49 9.31 7.27
N LYS A 143 -22.64 9.21 7.94
CA LYS A 143 -22.73 9.23 9.39
C LYS A 143 -22.21 7.89 9.92
N ASN A 144 -21.34 7.97 10.92
CA ASN A 144 -21.05 6.87 11.82
C ASN A 144 -22.34 6.50 12.58
N SER A 145 -22.63 5.21 12.67
CA SER A 145 -23.49 4.67 13.72
C SER A 145 -23.08 3.22 13.97
N ASP A 146 -22.28 3.06 15.03
CA ASP A 146 -22.39 2.07 16.09
C ASP A 146 -22.65 0.60 15.74
N PHE A 147 -21.63 -0.20 16.02
CA PHE A 147 -21.75 -1.62 16.33
C PHE A 147 -22.69 -1.81 17.52
N ASN A 148 -23.72 -2.64 17.35
CA ASN A 148 -24.35 -3.39 18.42
C ASN A 148 -24.69 -4.79 17.91
N ASP A 149 -24.06 -5.78 18.53
CA ASP A 149 -24.45 -7.19 18.43
C ASP A 149 -25.81 -7.40 19.11
N SER A 150 -26.69 -8.18 18.48
CA SER A 150 -27.67 -9.03 19.17
C SER A 150 -28.25 -10.07 18.22
N GLU A 151 -28.52 -11.24 18.80
CA GLU A 151 -28.73 -12.54 18.18
C GLU A 151 -30.10 -12.77 17.50
N ASN A 152 -30.06 -13.76 16.60
CA ASN A 152 -31.00 -14.87 16.36
C ASN A 152 -32.34 -14.71 15.59
N ASN A 153 -32.43 -15.65 14.62
CA ASN A 153 -33.58 -16.42 14.12
C ASN A 153 -34.60 -15.79 13.17
N GLY A 154 -34.54 -16.24 11.91
CA GLY A 154 -35.65 -16.16 10.95
C GLY A 154 -35.34 -16.89 9.64
N LYS A 155 -35.92 -18.09 9.45
CA LYS A 155 -35.96 -18.82 8.17
C LYS A 155 -36.67 -18.00 7.09
N HIS A 156 -36.09 -17.90 5.88
CA HIS A 156 -36.86 -18.06 4.64
C HIS A 156 -35.99 -18.37 3.42
N ASN A 157 -36.56 -19.19 2.53
CA ASN A 157 -35.96 -19.85 1.37
C ASN A 157 -35.80 -18.95 0.12
N SER A 158 -34.87 -19.39 -0.75
CA SER A 158 -34.78 -19.25 -2.23
C SER A 158 -34.67 -17.82 -2.80
N SER A 159 -33.81 -17.48 -3.75
CA SER A 159 -33.35 -18.20 -4.95
C SER A 159 -32.20 -17.44 -5.63
N VAL A 160 -31.09 -18.11 -5.96
CA VAL A 160 -30.20 -17.73 -7.09
C VAL A 160 -29.66 -19.01 -7.73
N PRO A 161 -29.79 -19.20 -9.06
CA PRO A 161 -29.21 -20.34 -9.76
C PRO A 161 -27.80 -19.99 -10.24
N ASN A 162 -26.82 -20.87 -10.01
CA ASN A 162 -25.80 -21.13 -11.03
C ASN A 162 -25.15 -22.50 -10.84
N MET A 163 -24.98 -23.17 -11.98
CA MET A 163 -24.77 -24.60 -12.16
C MET A 163 -23.30 -25.00 -11.93
N ASP A 164 -23.09 -26.12 -11.25
CA ASP A 164 -21.85 -26.89 -11.35
C ASP A 164 -22.18 -28.34 -11.76
N HIS A 165 -21.69 -28.74 -12.94
CA HIS A 165 -21.91 -30.05 -13.55
C HIS A 165 -20.91 -31.11 -13.08
N LEU A 166 -20.80 -31.35 -11.77
CA LEU A 166 -20.06 -32.50 -11.24
C LEU A 166 -21.01 -33.67 -10.98
N LYS A 167 -21.18 -34.54 -11.98
CA LYS A 167 -21.77 -35.87 -11.76
C LYS A 167 -20.84 -36.69 -10.86
N THR A 168 -21.14 -36.75 -9.56
CA THR A 168 -20.59 -37.77 -8.67
C THR A 168 -21.63 -38.86 -8.48
N THR A 169 -21.40 -40.03 -9.08
CA THR A 169 -22.17 -41.23 -8.77
C THR A 169 -21.73 -41.76 -7.42
N LYS A 170 -22.56 -41.58 -6.38
CA LYS A 170 -22.39 -42.24 -5.08
C LYS A 170 -22.96 -43.65 -5.17
N ASN A 171 -22.11 -44.62 -5.51
CA ASN A 171 -22.26 -46.01 -5.09
C ASN A 171 -20.91 -46.72 -5.26
N LYS A 172 -20.10 -46.73 -4.21
CA LYS A 172 -19.01 -47.70 -4.05
C LYS A 172 -19.39 -48.60 -2.88
N ASN A 173 -19.68 -49.86 -3.21
CA ASN A 173 -19.89 -50.93 -2.24
C ASN A 173 -18.52 -51.49 -1.85
N TYR A 174 -18.21 -51.55 -0.55
CA TYR A 174 -16.90 -51.92 0.00
C TYR A 174 -16.86 -53.36 0.54
N ASN A 175 -17.71 -54.26 0.02
CA ASN A 175 -17.87 -55.62 0.55
C ASN A 175 -17.32 -56.72 -0.36
N GLU A 176 -16.08 -56.59 -0.86
CA GLU A 176 -15.35 -57.76 -1.42
C GLU A 176 -13.96 -57.86 -0.77
N PRO A 177 -13.52 -59.07 -0.37
CA PRO A 177 -12.18 -59.28 0.18
C PRO A 177 -11.14 -59.22 -0.94
N LEU A 178 -9.94 -58.78 -0.55
CA LEU A 178 -8.75 -58.57 -1.40
C LEU A 178 -8.34 -59.79 -2.24
#